data_AF-A0A6P8GGK5-F1
#
_entry.id   AF-A0A6P8GGK5-F1
#
_cell.length_a   1.000
_cell.length_b   1.000
_cell.length_c   1.000
_cell.angle_alpha   90.00
_cell.angle_beta   90.00
_cell.angle_gamma   90.00
#
_symmetry.space_group_name_H-M   'P 1'
#
loop_
_entity.id
_entity.type
_entity.pdbx_description
1 polymer ?
#
loop_
_entity_poly.entity_id
_entity_poly.type
_entity_poly.pdbx_seq_one_letter_code
_entity_poly.pdbx_strand_id
1 'polypeptide(L)'
;MRSCNVCLLFDVLLQHNAPIPQGGRGAVQFVTQYQHSSGQRRIRVSTIARNWADAQTQIQSIAASFDQEAAAILMARLAVYRAESEEGPDVLRWLDRQLIRLCQKFGDYHKDDPNSFRFSETFSLYPQFMFHLRRSPFLQVFNNSPDESSYYRHQFMRQDLTQSLIMIQPILYAYSFNGPPEPVLLDSSSILPDRILLMDTFFQILIYHGETVAQWRKAGYQDLPEYENFRHLLQAPVDDAQEILHSRFPMPRYIDTEHGGSQARFLLSKVNPSQTHNNMYAWGQESGAPILTDDVSLQVFMDHLKKLAVSSAA
;
A
#
# COMPACT_ATOMS: atom_id res chain seq x y z
N MET A 1 -2.52 -22.53 -3.01
CA MET A 1 -1.16 -22.95 -2.62
C MET A 1 -0.75 -22.06 -1.44
N ARG A 2 -0.31 -22.60 -0.29
CA ARG A 2 0.13 -21.74 0.83
C ARG A 2 1.51 -21.15 0.48
N SER A 3 1.59 -19.86 0.17
CA SER A 3 2.86 -19.16 -0.01
C SER A 3 3.54 -18.94 1.34
N CYS A 4 4.87 -19.03 1.37
CA CYS A 4 5.68 -18.71 2.54
C CYS A 4 6.86 -17.87 2.05
N ASN A 5 6.88 -16.61 2.48
CA ASN A 5 7.93 -15.67 2.13
C ASN A 5 8.64 -15.22 3.39
N VAL A 6 9.97 -15.17 3.33
CA VAL A 6 10.83 -14.76 4.45
C VAL A 6 11.55 -13.47 4.06
N CYS A 7 11.62 -12.54 5.00
CA CYS A 7 12.44 -11.34 4.90
C CYS A 7 13.85 -11.67 5.41
N LEU A 8 14.88 -11.38 4.60
CA LEU A 8 16.28 -11.56 4.98
C LEU A 8 16.98 -10.21 4.86
N LEU A 9 17.53 -9.74 5.98
CA LEU A 9 18.30 -8.50 6.04
C LEU A 9 19.79 -8.84 6.05
N PHE A 10 20.55 -8.15 5.22
CA PHE A 10 21.99 -8.34 5.08
C PHE A 10 22.70 -7.07 5.53
N ASP A 11 23.85 -7.24 6.16
CA ASP A 11 24.76 -6.15 6.50
C ASP A 11 26.01 -6.21 5.62
N VAL A 12 26.50 -5.05 5.19
CA VAL A 12 27.72 -4.93 4.39
C VAL A 12 28.88 -4.72 5.34
N LEU A 13 29.66 -5.77 5.58
CA LEU A 13 30.80 -5.74 6.51
C LEU A 13 32.09 -5.15 5.90
N LEU A 14 32.07 -4.80 4.62
CA LEU A 14 33.22 -4.21 3.94
C LEU A 14 33.50 -2.81 4.51
N GLN A 15 34.74 -2.56 4.94
CA GLN A 15 35.14 -1.25 5.47
C GLN A 15 35.06 -0.17 4.39
N HIS A 16 34.77 1.08 4.78
CA HIS A 16 34.53 2.19 3.84
C HIS A 16 35.65 2.42 2.82
N ASN A 17 36.91 2.25 3.23
CA ASN A 17 38.08 2.46 2.38
C ASN A 17 38.61 1.16 1.76
N ALA A 18 37.94 0.03 1.96
CA ALA A 18 38.38 -1.24 1.38
C ALA A 18 38.01 -1.30 -0.11
N PRO A 19 38.90 -1.85 -0.96
CA PRO A 19 38.62 -1.95 -2.39
C PRO A 19 37.44 -2.88 -2.65
N ILE A 20 36.75 -2.65 -3.77
CA ILE A 20 35.69 -3.54 -4.24
C ILE A 20 36.26 -4.96 -4.41
N PRO A 21 35.60 -6.00 -3.85
CA PRO A 21 36.06 -7.38 -3.94
C PRO A 21 36.29 -7.84 -5.40
N GLN A 22 37.27 -8.73 -5.59
CA GLN A 22 37.55 -9.31 -6.90
C GLN A 22 36.29 -9.92 -7.52
N GLY A 23 36.04 -9.63 -8.81
CA GLY A 23 34.81 -10.01 -9.52
C GLY A 23 33.67 -9.00 -9.40
N GLY A 24 33.80 -7.95 -8.58
CA GLY A 24 32.90 -6.80 -8.54
C GLY A 24 31.46 -7.12 -8.14
N ARG A 25 31.18 -8.32 -7.61
CA ARG A 25 29.83 -8.78 -7.27
C ARG A 25 29.78 -9.42 -5.89
N GLY A 26 28.74 -9.12 -5.13
CA GLY A 26 28.33 -9.88 -3.96
C GLY A 26 27.39 -11.00 -4.40
N ALA A 27 27.62 -12.22 -3.92
CA ALA A 27 26.79 -13.38 -4.20
C ALA A 27 26.13 -13.91 -2.91
N VAL A 28 24.88 -14.34 -3.01
CA VAL A 28 24.14 -14.98 -1.93
C VAL A 28 23.51 -16.25 -2.49
N GLN A 29 23.68 -17.38 -1.78
CA GLN A 29 23.05 -18.65 -2.12
C GLN A 29 22.09 -19.07 -1.01
N PHE A 30 20.85 -19.31 -1.40
CA PHE A 30 19.80 -19.86 -0.54
C PHE A 30 19.69 -21.36 -0.81
N VAL A 31 19.87 -22.17 0.22
CA VAL A 31 19.72 -23.63 0.16
C VAL A 31 18.60 -24.04 1.11
N THR A 32 17.46 -24.45 0.56
CA THR A 32 16.31 -24.90 1.34
C THR A 32 16.12 -26.40 1.15
N GLN A 33 16.38 -27.16 2.20
CA GLN A 33 16.07 -28.59 2.25
C GLN A 33 14.71 -28.81 2.89
N TYR A 34 13.83 -29.58 2.26
CA TYR A 34 12.48 -29.81 2.76
C TYR A 34 11.93 -31.16 2.33
N GLN A 35 10.91 -31.63 3.06
CA GLN A 35 10.11 -32.78 2.64
C GLN A 35 8.95 -32.31 1.76
N HIS A 36 8.92 -32.79 0.52
CA HIS A 36 7.83 -32.52 -0.41
C HIS A 36 6.58 -33.32 -0.01
N SER A 37 5.39 -32.86 -0.41
CA SER A 37 4.12 -33.54 -0.10
C SER A 37 4.02 -34.97 -0.63
N SER A 38 4.82 -35.30 -1.66
CA SER A 38 4.97 -36.68 -2.16
C SER A 38 5.87 -37.58 -1.28
N GLY A 39 6.35 -37.10 -0.14
CA GLY A 39 7.25 -37.80 0.78
C GLY A 39 8.74 -37.69 0.44
N GLN A 40 9.08 -37.22 -0.77
CA GLN A 40 10.47 -37.06 -1.22
C GLN A 40 11.20 -35.96 -0.45
N ARG A 41 12.47 -36.18 -0.09
CA ARG A 41 13.36 -35.09 0.33
C ARG A 41 13.83 -34.32 -0.90
N ARG A 42 13.66 -32.99 -0.90
CA ARG A 42 14.08 -32.10 -1.99
C ARG A 42 14.99 -31.00 -1.46
N ILE A 43 15.85 -30.51 -2.34
CA ILE A 43 16.71 -29.37 -2.09
C ILE A 43 16.41 -28.33 -3.17
N ARG A 44 16.04 -27.12 -2.76
CA ARG A 44 15.93 -25.96 -3.65
C ARG A 44 17.14 -25.06 -3.42
N VAL A 45 17.89 -24.80 -4.49
CA VAL A 45 19.05 -23.90 -4.47
C VAL A 45 18.76 -22.70 -5.36
N SER A 46 18.89 -21.50 -4.81
CA SER A 46 18.77 -20.25 -5.55
C SER A 46 20.01 -19.41 -5.28
N THR A 47 20.77 -19.07 -6.33
CA THR A 47 21.95 -18.20 -6.22
C THR A 47 21.67 -16.89 -6.93
N ILE A 48 21.87 -15.78 -6.22
CA ILE A 48 21.77 -14.43 -6.78
C ILE A 48 23.11 -13.73 -6.65
N ALA A 49 23.37 -12.80 -7.56
CA ALA A 49 24.50 -11.89 -7.48
C ALA A 49 24.03 -10.45 -7.73
N ARG A 50 24.68 -9.49 -7.07
CA ARG A 50 24.49 -8.05 -7.27
C ARG A 50 25.84 -7.38 -7.37
N ASN A 51 25.93 -6.34 -8.19
CA ASN A 51 27.18 -5.60 -8.35
C ASN A 51 27.49 -4.81 -7.08
N TRP A 52 28.75 -4.78 -6.69
CA TRP A 52 29.26 -3.77 -5.77
C TRP A 52 29.30 -2.43 -6.51
N ALA A 53 29.05 -1.36 -5.78
CA ALA A 53 29.16 0.00 -6.29
C ALA A 53 29.90 0.86 -5.27
N ASP A 54 30.80 1.70 -5.75
CA ASP A 54 31.44 2.71 -4.90
C ASP A 54 30.46 3.87 -4.70
N ALA A 55 30.02 4.07 -3.46
CA ALA A 55 29.04 5.10 -3.14
C ALA A 55 29.53 6.53 -3.43
N GLN A 56 30.85 6.78 -3.47
CA GLN A 56 31.39 8.11 -3.75
C GLN A 56 31.26 8.48 -5.23
N THR A 57 31.37 7.49 -6.13
CA THR A 57 31.39 7.72 -7.58
C THR A 57 30.13 7.23 -8.30
N GLN A 58 29.36 6.33 -7.68
CA GLN A 58 28.25 5.60 -8.32
C GLN A 58 26.93 5.71 -7.54
N ILE A 59 26.74 6.77 -6.74
CA ILE A 59 25.51 6.97 -5.97
C ILE A 59 24.24 6.94 -6.84
N GLN A 60 24.33 7.47 -8.07
CA GLN A 60 23.21 7.45 -9.04
C GLN A 60 22.86 6.02 -9.47
N SER A 61 23.85 5.14 -9.68
CA SER A 61 23.60 3.73 -10.00
C SER A 61 22.96 2.99 -8.83
N ILE A 62 23.33 3.33 -7.60
CA ILE A 62 22.71 2.77 -6.38
C ILE A 62 21.25 3.23 -6.30
N ALA A 63 21.00 4.52 -6.47
CA ALA A 63 19.66 5.10 -6.45
C ALA A 63 18.75 4.50 -7.54
N ALA A 64 19.27 4.34 -8.76
CA ALA A 64 18.53 3.72 -9.86
C ALA A 64 18.18 2.24 -9.63
N SER A 65 18.91 1.55 -8.75
CA SER A 65 18.65 0.15 -8.39
C SER A 65 17.66 -0.03 -7.23
N PHE A 66 17.13 1.07 -6.68
CA PHE A 66 16.18 1.03 -5.59
C PHE A 66 14.83 0.47 -6.05
N ASP A 67 14.35 -0.55 -5.33
CA ASP A 67 13.01 -1.10 -5.51
C ASP A 67 12.13 -0.56 -4.38
N GLN A 68 11.34 0.47 -4.67
CA GLN A 68 10.51 1.14 -3.67
C GLN A 68 9.42 0.25 -3.08
N GLU A 69 8.88 -0.68 -3.87
CA GLU A 69 7.86 -1.62 -3.42
C GLU A 69 8.46 -2.61 -2.43
N ALA A 70 9.57 -3.26 -2.80
CA ALA A 70 10.27 -4.20 -1.94
C ALA A 70 10.78 -3.50 -0.67
N ALA A 71 11.36 -2.30 -0.79
CA ALA A 71 11.84 -1.52 0.34
C ALA A 71 10.70 -1.16 1.30
N ALA A 72 9.52 -0.76 0.79
CA ALA A 72 8.37 -0.44 1.61
C ALA A 72 7.89 -1.67 2.42
N ILE A 73 7.84 -2.86 1.80
CA ILE A 73 7.44 -4.08 2.50
C ILE A 73 8.50 -4.53 3.51
N LEU A 74 9.79 -4.45 3.18
CA LEU A 74 10.86 -4.79 4.12
C LEU A 74 10.84 -3.87 5.34
N MET A 75 10.66 -2.57 5.13
CA MET A 75 10.54 -1.58 6.20
C MET A 75 9.26 -1.77 7.03
N ALA A 76 8.14 -2.10 6.39
CA ALA A 76 6.91 -2.46 7.08
C ALA A 76 7.08 -3.70 7.95
N ARG A 77 7.76 -4.75 7.47
CA ARG A 77 8.04 -5.95 8.28
C ARG A 77 8.92 -5.61 9.48
N LEU A 78 9.93 -4.76 9.30
CA LEU A 78 10.73 -4.29 10.43
C LEU A 78 9.90 -3.46 11.42
N ALA A 79 9.02 -2.59 10.94
CA ALA A 79 8.12 -1.80 11.78
C ALA A 79 7.18 -2.70 12.60
N VAL A 80 6.55 -3.70 11.97
CA VAL A 80 5.64 -4.62 12.64
C VAL A 80 6.37 -5.49 13.65
N TYR A 81 7.57 -5.99 13.31
CA TYR A 81 8.41 -6.73 14.25
C TYR A 81 8.78 -5.88 15.47
N ARG A 82 9.19 -4.62 15.26
CA ARG A 82 9.44 -3.68 16.38
C ARG A 82 8.20 -3.44 17.22
N ALA A 83 7.03 -3.33 16.60
CA ALA A 83 5.75 -3.12 17.29
C ALA A 83 5.27 -4.33 18.11
N GLU A 84 6.00 -5.45 18.14
CA GLU A 84 5.78 -6.54 19.10
C GLU A 84 6.44 -6.26 20.46
N SER A 85 7.50 -5.45 20.50
CA SER A 85 8.28 -5.15 21.72
C SER A 85 8.33 -3.67 22.11
N GLU A 86 8.22 -2.77 21.13
CA GLU A 86 8.29 -1.31 21.30
C GLU A 86 6.88 -0.69 21.30
N GLU A 87 6.71 0.47 21.93
CA GLU A 87 5.43 1.20 21.92
C GLU A 87 5.14 1.78 20.53
N GLY A 88 3.86 1.75 20.12
CA GLY A 88 3.42 2.21 18.80
C GLY A 88 3.94 3.59 18.38
N PRO A 89 3.85 4.64 19.22
CA PRO A 89 4.37 5.97 18.89
C PRO A 89 5.86 6.01 18.55
N ASP A 90 6.68 5.18 19.20
CA ASP A 90 8.12 5.14 18.96
C ASP A 90 8.46 4.45 17.64
N VAL A 91 7.74 3.39 17.29
CA VAL A 91 7.84 2.74 15.98
C VAL A 91 7.49 3.71 14.86
N LEU A 92 6.44 4.53 15.04
CA LEU A 92 6.03 5.55 14.07
C LEU A 92 7.08 6.65 13.92
N ARG A 93 7.62 7.16 15.03
CA ARG A 93 8.72 8.14 15.00
C ARG A 93 9.97 7.58 14.31
N TRP A 94 10.28 6.31 14.55
CA TRP A 94 11.38 5.62 13.86
C TRP A 94 11.13 5.57 12.35
N LEU A 95 9.93 5.17 11.93
CA LEU A 95 9.54 5.09 10.52
C LEU A 95 9.62 6.47 9.84
N ASP A 96 9.05 7.50 10.46
CA ASP A 96 9.08 8.88 9.96
C ASP A 96 10.54 9.39 9.83
N ARG A 97 11.41 9.08 10.80
CA ARG A 97 12.85 9.43 10.74
C ARG A 97 13.57 8.72 9.59
N GLN A 98 13.28 7.44 9.33
CA GLN A 98 13.90 6.74 8.19
C GLN A 98 13.43 7.31 6.86
N LEU A 99 12.14 7.65 6.75
CA LEU A 99 11.59 8.30 5.56
C LEU A 99 12.24 9.66 5.30
N ILE A 100 12.35 10.52 6.33
CA ILE A 100 13.00 11.83 6.20
C ILE A 100 14.45 11.68 5.73
N ARG A 101 15.21 10.74 6.32
CA ARG A 101 16.61 10.49 5.91
C ARG A 101 16.72 10.00 4.47
N LEU A 102 15.78 9.18 4.01
CA LEU A 102 15.73 8.75 2.61
C LEU A 102 15.48 9.95 1.69
N CYS A 103 14.51 10.80 2.02
CA CYS A 103 14.22 12.04 1.29
C CYS A 103 15.40 13.00 1.25
N GLN A 104 16.11 13.18 2.36
CA GLN A 104 17.29 14.04 2.45
C GLN A 104 18.46 13.51 1.61
N LYS A 105 18.60 12.18 1.51
CA LYS A 105 19.74 11.56 0.81
C LYS A 105 19.53 11.42 -0.70
N PHE A 106 18.30 11.17 -1.13
CA PHE A 106 17.98 10.83 -2.53
C PHE A 106 16.97 11.78 -3.20
N GLY A 107 16.43 12.75 -2.47
CA GLY A 107 15.59 13.81 -3.03
C GLY A 107 16.41 14.95 -3.59
N ASP A 108 15.92 15.57 -4.67
CA ASP A 108 16.48 16.79 -5.23
C ASP A 108 15.76 17.99 -4.64
N TYR A 109 16.49 18.93 -4.05
CA TYR A 109 15.91 20.12 -3.44
C TYR A 109 16.94 21.24 -3.27
N HIS A 110 16.43 22.47 -3.18
CA HIS A 110 17.14 23.61 -2.64
C HIS A 110 16.91 23.68 -1.13
N LYS A 111 17.98 23.97 -0.40
CA LYS A 111 17.93 24.09 1.06
C LYS A 111 16.89 25.14 1.47
N ASP A 112 16.08 24.81 2.48
CA ASP A 112 15.05 25.68 3.05
C ASP A 112 13.93 26.09 2.07
N ASP A 113 13.82 25.46 0.89
CA ASP A 113 12.72 25.65 -0.07
C ASP A 113 11.91 24.36 -0.29
N PRO A 114 10.80 24.14 0.43
CA PRO A 114 10.00 22.93 0.32
C PRO A 114 9.36 22.70 -1.06
N ASN A 115 9.16 23.76 -1.85
CA ASN A 115 8.52 23.67 -3.17
C ASN A 115 9.47 23.12 -4.23
N SER A 116 10.78 23.25 -4.01
CA SER A 116 11.82 22.70 -4.86
C SER A 116 11.93 21.17 -4.77
N PHE A 117 11.39 20.55 -3.71
CA PHE A 117 11.57 19.12 -3.48
C PHE A 117 10.96 18.28 -4.59
N ARG A 118 11.78 17.38 -5.15
CA ARG A 118 11.42 16.41 -6.18
C ARG A 118 11.99 15.03 -5.85
N PHE A 119 11.24 14.01 -6.24
CA PHE A 119 11.73 12.63 -6.31
C PHE A 119 11.73 12.15 -7.75
N SER A 120 12.67 11.29 -8.07
CA SER A 120 12.61 10.49 -9.29
C SER A 120 11.51 9.42 -9.19
N GLU A 121 11.10 8.88 -10.34
CA GLU A 121 10.06 7.86 -10.43
C GLU A 121 10.37 6.61 -9.59
N THR A 122 11.66 6.30 -9.40
CA THR A 122 12.14 5.18 -8.58
C THR A 122 11.78 5.30 -7.10
N PHE A 123 11.52 6.52 -6.60
CA PHE A 123 11.24 6.79 -5.17
C PHE A 123 9.85 7.41 -4.92
N SER A 124 9.13 7.83 -5.97
CA SER A 124 7.96 8.68 -5.86
C SER A 124 6.79 8.07 -5.07
N LEU A 125 6.63 6.74 -5.09
CA LEU A 125 5.58 6.02 -4.37
C LEU A 125 5.96 5.68 -2.93
N TYR A 126 7.25 5.67 -2.59
CA TYR A 126 7.71 5.26 -1.27
C TYR A 126 7.08 6.09 -0.12
N PRO A 127 7.00 7.44 -0.19
CA PRO A 127 6.29 8.23 0.83
C PRO A 127 4.81 7.87 0.96
N GLN A 128 4.15 7.55 -0.15
CA GLN A 128 2.75 7.15 -0.16
C GLN A 128 2.56 5.81 0.58
N PHE A 129 3.43 4.82 0.33
CA PHE A 129 3.41 3.57 1.09
C PHE A 129 3.62 3.80 2.59
N MET A 130 4.56 4.68 2.97
CA MET A 130 4.78 5.00 4.39
C MET A 130 3.55 5.69 5.02
N PHE A 131 2.86 6.55 4.27
CA PHE A 131 1.64 7.21 4.70
C PHE A 131 0.48 6.23 4.96
N HIS A 132 0.32 5.22 4.12
CA HIS A 132 -0.70 4.18 4.36
C HIS A 132 -0.27 3.22 5.48
N LEU A 133 1.01 2.81 5.52
CA LEU A 133 1.55 1.94 6.55
C LEU A 133 1.38 2.51 7.96
N ARG A 134 1.72 3.78 8.18
CA ARG A 134 1.63 4.43 9.52
C ARG A 134 0.21 4.55 10.08
N ARG A 135 -0.80 4.44 9.21
CA ARG A 135 -2.24 4.48 9.56
C ARG A 135 -2.89 3.10 9.49
N SER A 136 -2.14 2.08 9.06
CA SER A 136 -2.63 0.72 8.90
C SER A 136 -2.89 0.05 10.26
N PRO A 137 -3.77 -0.96 10.31
CA PRO A 137 -4.02 -1.72 11.54
C PRO A 137 -2.80 -2.51 12.04
N PHE A 138 -1.72 -2.58 11.25
CA PHE A 138 -0.48 -3.21 11.68
C PHE A 138 0.23 -2.40 12.77
N LEU A 139 0.13 -1.06 12.70
CA LEU A 139 0.78 -0.12 13.63
C LEU A 139 -0.23 0.63 14.50
N GLN A 140 -1.40 0.98 13.97
CA GLN A 140 -2.49 1.63 14.70
C GLN A 140 -3.53 0.59 15.13
N VAL A 141 -3.39 0.06 16.34
CA VAL A 141 -4.26 -1.02 16.84
C VAL A 141 -5.59 -0.54 17.44
N PHE A 142 -5.82 0.77 17.51
CA PHE A 142 -7.11 1.32 17.97
C PHE A 142 -8.26 0.79 17.09
N ASN A 143 -9.41 0.52 17.69
CA ASN A 143 -10.56 -0.15 17.07
C ASN A 143 -10.33 -1.60 16.58
N ASN A 144 -9.22 -2.24 16.95
CA ASN A 144 -9.00 -3.67 16.75
C ASN A 144 -8.80 -4.38 18.08
N SER A 145 -9.28 -5.61 18.18
CA SER A 145 -8.90 -6.48 19.29
C SER A 145 -7.42 -6.91 19.18
N PRO A 146 -6.78 -7.31 20.30
CA PRO A 146 -5.43 -7.88 20.27
C PRO A 146 -5.30 -9.09 19.33
N ASP A 147 -6.34 -9.93 19.27
CA ASP A 147 -6.38 -11.12 18.41
C ASP A 147 -6.46 -10.75 16.92
N GLU A 148 -7.29 -9.77 16.55
CA GLU A 148 -7.35 -9.25 15.17
C GLU A 148 -6.01 -8.63 14.75
N SER A 149 -5.39 -7.85 15.64
CA SER A 149 -4.07 -7.24 15.39
C SER A 149 -3.01 -8.33 15.15
N SER A 150 -3.01 -9.37 15.98
CA SER A 150 -2.12 -10.52 15.84
C SER A 150 -2.36 -11.29 14.54
N TYR A 151 -3.63 -11.47 14.16
CA TYR A 151 -4.01 -12.11 12.90
C TYR A 151 -3.52 -11.32 11.68
N TYR A 152 -3.72 -10.00 11.64
CA TYR A 152 -3.24 -9.16 10.55
C TYR A 152 -1.72 -9.22 10.42
N ARG A 153 -0.99 -9.06 11.53
CA ARG A 153 0.48 -9.14 11.55
C ARG A 153 0.97 -10.53 11.11
N HIS A 154 0.33 -11.60 11.58
CA HIS A 154 0.67 -12.97 11.20
C HIS A 154 0.58 -13.18 9.68
N GLN A 155 -0.51 -12.72 9.06
CA GLN A 155 -0.68 -12.84 7.62
C GLN A 155 0.36 -11.99 6.88
N PHE A 156 0.53 -10.72 7.27
CA PHE A 156 1.48 -9.81 6.64
C PHE A 156 2.92 -10.34 6.62
N MET A 157 3.36 -11.00 7.68
CA MET A 157 4.72 -11.56 7.80
C MET A 157 5.03 -12.72 6.85
N ARG A 158 4.01 -13.33 6.23
CA ARG A 158 4.17 -14.56 5.42
C ARG A 158 3.87 -14.35 3.94
N GLN A 159 3.16 -13.28 3.58
CA GLN A 159 2.74 -13.00 2.22
C GLN A 159 3.88 -12.56 1.30
N ASP A 160 3.67 -12.57 -0.01
CA ASP A 160 4.64 -12.08 -1.00
C ASP A 160 4.56 -10.54 -1.15
N LEU A 161 5.39 -9.99 -2.03
CA LEU A 161 5.43 -8.55 -2.30
C LEU A 161 4.06 -8.00 -2.68
N THR A 162 3.41 -8.60 -3.68
CA THR A 162 2.15 -8.13 -4.24
C THR A 162 1.03 -8.13 -3.18
N GLN A 163 0.85 -9.23 -2.47
CA GLN A 163 -0.18 -9.31 -1.43
C GLN A 163 0.15 -8.38 -0.23
N SER A 164 1.43 -8.23 0.13
CA SER A 164 1.85 -7.29 1.17
C SER A 164 1.61 -5.82 0.78
N LEU A 165 1.75 -5.45 -0.49
CA LEU A 165 1.42 -4.09 -0.96
C LEU A 165 -0.07 -3.80 -0.82
N ILE A 166 -0.93 -4.73 -1.27
CA ILE A 166 -2.40 -4.64 -1.13
C ILE A 166 -2.80 -4.46 0.34
N MET A 167 -2.13 -5.16 1.26
CA MET A 167 -2.35 -5.03 2.70
C MET A 167 -2.00 -3.64 3.26
N ILE A 168 -0.94 -3.00 2.75
CA ILE A 168 -0.52 -1.66 3.20
C ILE A 168 -1.39 -0.59 2.55
N GLN A 169 -1.49 -0.62 1.22
CA GLN A 169 -2.23 0.31 0.41
C GLN A 169 -3.27 -0.47 -0.40
N PRO A 170 -4.52 -0.54 0.09
CA PRO A 170 -5.61 -1.17 -0.63
C PRO A 170 -5.76 -0.65 -2.05
N ILE A 171 -6.12 -1.55 -2.96
CA ILE A 171 -6.39 -1.20 -4.35
C ILE A 171 -7.88 -0.83 -4.47
N LEU A 172 -8.18 0.18 -5.28
CA LEU A 172 -9.54 0.63 -5.58
C LEU A 172 -9.73 0.66 -7.09
N TYR A 173 -10.71 -0.09 -7.60
CA TYR A 173 -11.13 -0.06 -8.99
C TYR A 173 -12.47 0.65 -9.13
N ALA A 174 -12.62 1.47 -10.17
CA ALA A 174 -13.87 2.12 -10.51
C ALA A 174 -14.49 1.49 -11.77
N TYR A 175 -15.78 1.20 -11.68
CA TYR A 175 -16.61 0.68 -12.76
C TYR A 175 -17.66 1.74 -13.09
N SER A 176 -17.74 2.12 -14.36
CA SER A 176 -18.69 3.12 -14.85
C SER A 176 -19.12 2.77 -16.26
N PHE A 177 -20.12 3.48 -16.79
CA PHE A 177 -20.49 3.34 -18.20
C PHE A 177 -19.46 3.92 -19.18
N ASN A 178 -18.52 4.73 -18.69
CA ASN A 178 -17.63 5.54 -19.52
C ASN A 178 -16.31 4.83 -19.86
N GLY A 179 -16.19 3.53 -19.61
CA GLY A 179 -14.97 2.79 -19.94
C GLY A 179 -14.86 1.44 -19.22
N PRO A 180 -13.77 0.69 -19.51
CA PRO A 180 -13.44 -0.51 -18.75
C PRO A 180 -13.09 -0.17 -17.29
N PRO A 181 -13.04 -1.18 -16.40
CA PRO A 181 -12.61 -0.97 -15.02
C PRO A 181 -11.22 -0.34 -14.95
N GLU A 182 -11.09 0.75 -14.20
CA GLU A 182 -9.83 1.51 -14.07
C GLU A 182 -9.39 1.59 -12.60
N PRO A 183 -8.08 1.49 -12.31
CA PRO A 183 -7.57 1.74 -10.97
C PRO A 183 -7.69 3.24 -10.66
N VAL A 184 -8.26 3.55 -9.50
CA VAL A 184 -8.44 4.92 -9.01
C VAL A 184 -7.68 5.14 -7.71
N LEU A 185 -7.45 6.40 -7.35
CA LEU A 185 -6.76 6.74 -6.11
C LEU A 185 -7.60 6.29 -4.91
N LEU A 186 -6.92 5.80 -3.87
CA LEU A 186 -7.56 5.45 -2.60
C LEU A 186 -7.90 6.74 -1.81
N ASP A 187 -8.83 7.53 -2.33
CA ASP A 187 -9.12 8.91 -1.91
C ASP A 187 -10.63 9.19 -1.95
N SER A 188 -11.12 10.08 -1.08
CA SER A 188 -12.52 10.50 -1.04
C SER A 188 -13.05 11.04 -2.37
N SER A 189 -12.19 11.68 -3.18
CA SER A 189 -12.54 12.19 -4.51
C SER A 189 -12.93 11.09 -5.51
N SER A 190 -12.51 9.84 -5.27
CA SER A 190 -12.86 8.71 -6.14
C SER A 190 -14.25 8.12 -5.82
N ILE A 191 -14.91 8.59 -4.75
CA ILE A 191 -16.24 8.15 -4.35
C ILE A 191 -17.28 9.03 -5.05
N LEU A 192 -17.63 8.63 -6.27
CA LEU A 192 -18.60 9.31 -7.13
C LEU A 192 -19.97 8.61 -7.14
N PRO A 193 -21.08 9.34 -7.32
CA PRO A 193 -22.43 8.79 -7.24
C PRO A 193 -22.80 7.86 -8.41
N ASP A 194 -22.16 8.03 -9.57
CA ASP A 194 -22.44 7.35 -10.84
C ASP A 194 -21.54 6.13 -11.11
N ARG A 195 -20.71 5.72 -10.13
CA ARG A 195 -19.75 4.62 -10.27
C ARG A 195 -19.95 3.54 -9.21
N ILE A 196 -19.45 2.35 -9.50
CA ILE A 196 -19.28 1.26 -8.53
C ILE A 196 -17.79 1.14 -8.23
N LEU A 197 -17.44 0.93 -6.97
CA LEU A 197 -16.06 0.73 -6.55
C LEU A 197 -15.84 -0.70 -6.05
N LEU A 198 -14.75 -1.32 -6.47
CA LEU A 198 -14.24 -2.58 -5.89
C LEU A 198 -12.96 -2.26 -5.13
N MET A 199 -13.02 -2.39 -3.80
CA MET A 199 -11.88 -2.22 -2.91
C MET A 199 -11.34 -3.58 -2.47
N ASP A 200 -10.05 -3.79 -2.68
CA ASP A 200 -9.31 -4.95 -2.19
C ASP A 200 -8.32 -4.53 -1.09
N THR A 201 -8.57 -4.99 0.13
CA THR A 201 -7.72 -4.73 1.31
C THR A 201 -6.88 -5.93 1.73
N PHE A 202 -6.77 -6.94 0.87
CA PHE A 202 -6.32 -8.30 1.16
C PHE A 202 -7.27 -9.09 2.07
N PHE A 203 -7.64 -8.53 3.24
CA PHE A 203 -8.48 -9.19 4.25
C PHE A 203 -9.98 -9.10 3.94
N GLN A 204 -10.38 -8.09 3.18
CA GLN A 204 -11.76 -7.81 2.81
C GLN A 204 -11.82 -7.38 1.35
N ILE A 205 -12.82 -7.91 0.64
CA ILE A 205 -13.23 -7.46 -0.69
C ILE A 205 -14.55 -6.73 -0.52
N LEU A 206 -14.59 -5.46 -0.91
CA LEU A 206 -15.75 -4.60 -0.72
C LEU A 206 -16.20 -4.02 -2.06
N ILE A 207 -17.47 -4.22 -2.38
CA ILE A 207 -18.16 -3.55 -3.47
C ILE A 207 -18.98 -2.41 -2.88
N TYR A 208 -18.78 -1.20 -3.41
CA TYR A 208 -19.53 0.00 -3.04
C TYR A 208 -20.28 0.54 -4.24
N HIS A 209 -21.60 0.65 -4.12
CA HIS A 209 -22.45 1.29 -5.11
C HIS A 209 -22.65 2.78 -4.79
N GLY A 210 -22.26 3.67 -5.72
CA GLY A 210 -22.54 5.10 -5.63
C GLY A 210 -24.04 5.41 -5.53
N GLU A 211 -24.39 6.61 -5.09
CA GLU A 211 -25.78 7.00 -4.78
C GLU A 211 -26.74 6.75 -5.95
N THR A 212 -26.40 7.23 -7.15
CA THR A 212 -27.23 7.08 -8.35
C THR A 212 -27.35 5.62 -8.76
N VAL A 213 -26.24 4.87 -8.73
CA VAL A 213 -26.23 3.43 -9.04
C VAL A 213 -27.09 2.64 -8.04
N ALA A 214 -27.01 2.97 -6.75
CA ALA A 214 -27.81 2.35 -5.71
C ALA A 214 -29.32 2.61 -5.91
N GLN A 215 -29.68 3.84 -6.30
CA GLN A 215 -31.07 4.19 -6.64
C GLN A 215 -31.58 3.38 -7.85
N TRP A 216 -30.78 3.25 -8.92
CA TRP A 216 -31.14 2.44 -10.09
C TRP A 216 -31.25 0.94 -9.77
N ARG A 217 -30.34 0.41 -8.93
CA ARG A 217 -30.39 -0.99 -8.46
C ARG A 217 -31.67 -1.27 -7.69
N LYS A 218 -32.09 -0.35 -6.81
CA LYS A 218 -33.34 -0.44 -6.03
C LYS A 218 -34.59 -0.28 -6.89
N ALA A 219 -34.52 0.52 -7.95
CA ALA A 219 -35.61 0.67 -8.91
C ALA A 219 -35.81 -0.56 -9.82
N GLY A 220 -34.88 -1.52 -9.81
CA GLY A 220 -34.99 -2.76 -10.58
C GLY A 220 -34.65 -2.59 -12.06
N TYR A 221 -33.89 -1.56 -12.43
CA TYR A 221 -33.55 -1.32 -13.85
C TYR A 221 -32.76 -2.47 -14.46
N GLN A 222 -31.98 -3.21 -13.68
CA GLN A 222 -31.23 -4.37 -14.14
C GLN A 222 -32.10 -5.55 -14.64
N ASP A 223 -33.39 -5.57 -14.28
CA ASP A 223 -34.32 -6.64 -14.68
C ASP A 223 -35.05 -6.31 -15.99
N LEU A 224 -34.94 -5.06 -16.45
CA LEU A 224 -35.57 -4.59 -17.68
C LEU A 224 -34.67 -4.90 -18.90
N PRO A 225 -35.25 -5.40 -20.00
CA PRO A 225 -34.47 -5.75 -21.19
C PRO A 225 -33.82 -4.53 -21.86
N GLU A 226 -34.34 -3.31 -21.65
CA GLU A 226 -33.74 -2.09 -22.20
C GLU A 226 -32.42 -1.69 -21.51
N TYR A 227 -32.15 -2.20 -20.30
CA TYR A 227 -31.01 -1.81 -19.46
C TYR A 227 -30.03 -2.98 -19.20
N GLU A 228 -29.82 -3.83 -20.21
CA GLU A 228 -28.85 -4.93 -20.15
C GLU A 228 -27.42 -4.43 -19.81
N ASN A 229 -27.06 -3.24 -20.29
CA ASN A 229 -25.79 -2.57 -19.94
C ASN A 229 -25.63 -2.32 -18.44
N PHE A 230 -26.70 -1.95 -17.74
CA PHE A 230 -26.68 -1.74 -16.30
C PHE A 230 -26.54 -3.05 -15.53
N ARG A 231 -27.18 -4.12 -16.02
CA ARG A 231 -26.99 -5.47 -15.49
C ARG A 231 -25.52 -5.91 -15.60
N HIS A 232 -24.88 -5.69 -16.74
CA HIS A 232 -23.46 -5.99 -16.91
C HIS A 232 -22.57 -5.14 -15.98
N LEU A 233 -22.89 -3.85 -15.81
CA LEU A 233 -22.16 -2.97 -14.90
C LEU A 233 -22.21 -3.46 -13.44
N LEU A 234 -23.36 -3.95 -12.97
CA LEU A 234 -23.51 -4.52 -11.64
C LEU A 234 -22.76 -5.85 -11.48
N GLN A 235 -22.71 -6.67 -12.53
CA GLN A 235 -22.11 -8.00 -12.47
C GLN A 235 -20.57 -7.97 -12.55
N ALA A 236 -20.00 -7.06 -13.34
CA ALA A 236 -18.54 -6.97 -13.54
C ALA A 236 -17.70 -6.96 -12.23
N PRO A 237 -17.96 -6.09 -11.23
CA PRO A 237 -17.18 -6.10 -9.99
C PRO A 237 -17.43 -7.36 -9.14
N VAL A 238 -18.57 -8.03 -9.30
CA VAL A 238 -18.87 -9.29 -8.61
C VAL A 238 -18.01 -10.41 -9.19
N ASP A 239 -17.91 -10.50 -10.52
CA ASP A 239 -17.10 -11.51 -11.20
C ASP A 239 -15.62 -11.36 -10.83
N ASP A 240 -15.08 -10.14 -10.87
CA ASP A 240 -13.71 -9.83 -10.46
C ASP A 240 -13.47 -10.16 -8.98
N ALA A 241 -14.43 -9.85 -8.10
CA ALA A 241 -14.36 -10.21 -6.69
C ALA A 241 -14.33 -11.73 -6.46
N GLN A 242 -15.10 -12.50 -7.22
CA GLN A 242 -15.11 -13.97 -7.12
C GLN A 242 -13.76 -14.57 -7.50
N GLU A 243 -13.09 -14.06 -8.52
CA GLU A 243 -11.75 -14.53 -8.91
C GLU A 243 -10.74 -14.37 -7.75
N ILE A 244 -10.78 -13.22 -7.06
CA ILE A 244 -9.93 -12.96 -5.90
C ILE A 244 -10.31 -13.88 -4.73
N LEU A 245 -11.59 -14.08 -4.47
CA LEU A 245 -12.09 -14.94 -3.39
C LEU A 245 -11.66 -16.41 -3.57
N HIS A 246 -11.63 -16.91 -4.80
CA HIS A 246 -11.25 -18.30 -5.09
C HIS A 246 -9.74 -18.55 -5.03
N SER A 247 -8.93 -17.54 -5.28
CA SER A 247 -7.47 -17.68 -5.37
C SER A 247 -6.75 -17.37 -4.05
N ARG A 248 -7.27 -16.44 -3.25
CA ARG A 248 -6.61 -15.94 -2.03
C ARG A 248 -6.78 -16.86 -0.83
N PHE A 249 -5.71 -17.00 -0.04
CA PHE A 249 -5.75 -17.64 1.27
C PHE A 249 -5.16 -16.71 2.36
N PRO A 250 -5.85 -16.54 3.50
CA PRO A 250 -7.20 -17.02 3.79
C PRO A 250 -8.26 -16.31 2.93
N MET A 251 -9.44 -16.92 2.80
CA MET A 251 -10.55 -16.31 2.05
C MET A 251 -10.91 -14.96 2.68
N PRO A 252 -10.89 -13.86 1.92
CA PRO A 252 -11.24 -12.56 2.45
C PRO A 252 -12.73 -12.47 2.77
N ARG A 253 -13.09 -11.58 3.70
CA ARG A 253 -14.49 -11.27 3.96
C ARG A 253 -15.07 -10.47 2.79
N TYR A 254 -16.12 -10.99 2.17
CA TYR A 254 -16.86 -10.30 1.11
C TYR A 254 -17.89 -9.32 1.70
N ILE A 255 -17.96 -8.12 1.15
CA ILE A 255 -18.85 -7.03 1.58
C ILE A 255 -19.49 -6.40 0.34
N ASP A 256 -20.82 -6.33 0.30
CA ASP A 256 -21.58 -5.57 -0.69
C ASP A 256 -22.31 -4.45 0.08
N THR A 257 -22.04 -3.20 -0.26
CA THR A 257 -22.61 -2.03 0.38
C THR A 257 -22.87 -0.92 -0.65
N GLU A 258 -23.61 0.09 -0.22
CA GLU A 258 -24.03 1.20 -1.07
C GLU A 258 -23.87 2.53 -0.32
N HIS A 259 -24.11 3.64 -1.02
CA HIS A 259 -24.23 4.96 -0.41
C HIS A 259 -25.24 4.95 0.75
N GLY A 260 -24.83 5.49 1.91
CA GLY A 260 -25.63 5.48 3.14
C GLY A 260 -25.65 4.14 3.89
N GLY A 261 -25.06 3.07 3.33
CA GLY A 261 -24.99 1.76 3.96
C GLY A 261 -24.05 1.73 5.17
N SER A 262 -24.41 1.01 6.23
CA SER A 262 -23.61 0.93 7.46
C SER A 262 -22.23 0.29 7.25
N GLN A 263 -22.09 -0.61 6.27
CA GLN A 263 -20.83 -1.27 5.95
C GLN A 263 -19.91 -0.42 5.06
N ALA A 264 -20.40 0.69 4.48
CA ALA A 264 -19.56 1.64 3.72
C ALA A 264 -18.44 2.25 4.57
N ARG A 265 -18.57 2.24 5.90
CA ARG A 265 -17.51 2.63 6.84
C ARG A 265 -16.17 1.88 6.63
N PHE A 266 -16.21 0.65 6.12
CA PHE A 266 -14.99 -0.10 5.80
C PHE A 266 -14.21 0.53 4.65
N LEU A 267 -14.89 1.12 3.65
CA LEU A 267 -14.27 1.92 2.60
C LEU A 267 -13.79 3.26 3.16
N LEU A 268 -14.68 3.99 3.84
CA LEU A 268 -14.42 5.36 4.33
C LEU A 268 -13.24 5.46 5.31
N SER A 269 -12.99 4.41 6.09
CA SER A 269 -11.84 4.36 7.01
C SER A 269 -10.49 4.05 6.33
N LYS A 270 -10.49 3.69 5.04
CA LYS A 270 -9.28 3.35 4.29
C LYS A 270 -8.88 4.43 3.29
N VAL A 271 -9.84 5.18 2.76
CA VAL A 271 -9.58 6.28 1.82
C VAL A 271 -8.87 7.46 2.50
N ASN A 272 -8.05 8.15 1.73
CA ASN A 272 -7.41 9.39 2.13
C ASN A 272 -8.46 10.51 2.31
N PRO A 273 -8.49 11.21 3.47
CA PRO A 273 -9.41 12.32 3.72
C PRO A 273 -8.92 13.60 3.04
N SER A 274 -8.94 13.64 1.71
CA SER A 274 -8.64 14.87 0.96
C SER A 274 -9.74 15.92 1.12
N GLN A 275 -10.98 15.46 1.27
CA GLN A 275 -12.16 16.26 1.58
C GLN A 275 -12.66 15.90 2.98
N THR A 276 -12.61 16.86 3.90
CA THR A 276 -13.11 16.72 5.28
C THR A 276 -14.18 17.77 5.57
N HIS A 277 -14.93 17.56 6.65
CA HIS A 277 -15.90 18.54 7.16
C HIS A 277 -15.30 19.94 7.43
N ASN A 278 -13.99 20.03 7.68
CA ASN A 278 -13.29 21.30 7.91
C ASN A 278 -13.02 22.09 6.62
N ASN A 279 -12.88 21.41 5.48
CA ASN A 279 -12.56 22.04 4.19
C ASN A 279 -13.73 21.99 3.19
N MET A 280 -14.87 21.43 3.58
CA MET A 280 -16.06 21.23 2.73
C MET A 280 -16.65 22.55 2.17
N TYR A 281 -16.35 23.70 2.79
CA TYR A 281 -16.81 25.02 2.36
C TYR A 281 -15.72 25.87 1.68
N ALA A 282 -14.57 25.29 1.36
CA ALA A 282 -13.56 25.97 0.55
C ALA A 282 -14.08 26.11 -0.90
N TRP A 283 -14.21 27.34 -1.37
CA TRP A 283 -14.75 27.68 -2.70
C TRP A 283 -14.02 26.91 -3.83
N GLY A 284 -14.74 26.07 -4.57
CA GLY A 284 -14.29 25.49 -5.85
C GLY A 284 -13.91 24.00 -5.89
N GLN A 285 -14.23 23.17 -4.89
CA GLN A 285 -13.93 21.72 -4.96
C GLN A 285 -15.06 20.86 -5.56
N GLU A 286 -14.62 19.89 -6.38
CA GLU A 286 -15.44 18.86 -7.04
C GLU A 286 -16.12 17.89 -6.05
N SER A 287 -17.27 17.38 -6.49
CA SER A 287 -18.16 16.43 -5.79
C SER A 287 -17.42 15.16 -5.35
N GLY A 288 -17.07 15.05 -4.07
CA GLY A 288 -16.61 13.83 -3.41
C GLY A 288 -17.29 13.63 -2.06
N ALA A 289 -17.16 12.44 -1.47
CA ALA A 289 -17.76 12.15 -0.17
C ALA A 289 -16.88 12.70 0.97
N PRO A 290 -17.34 13.69 1.77
CA PRO A 290 -16.55 14.25 2.86
C PRO A 290 -16.33 13.20 3.96
N ILE A 291 -15.07 13.00 4.36
CA ILE A 291 -14.72 12.08 5.44
C ILE A 291 -14.73 12.82 6.77
N LEU A 292 -15.46 12.27 7.74
CA LEU A 292 -15.49 12.75 9.12
C LEU A 292 -14.31 12.15 9.89
N THR A 293 -13.14 12.78 9.80
CA THR A 293 -11.94 12.41 10.56
C THR A 293 -11.05 13.63 10.82
N ASP A 294 -10.27 13.57 11.90
CA ASP A 294 -9.18 14.50 12.22
C ASP A 294 -7.81 14.00 11.69
N ASP A 295 -7.81 12.86 10.99
CA ASP A 295 -6.59 12.31 10.39
C ASP A 295 -6.00 13.25 9.33
N VAL A 296 -4.67 13.28 9.30
CA VAL A 296 -3.90 14.06 8.33
C VAL A 296 -4.04 13.47 6.93
N SER A 297 -4.36 14.30 5.94
CA SER A 297 -4.41 13.90 4.53
C SER A 297 -3.02 13.65 3.95
N LEU A 298 -2.94 12.87 2.86
CA LEU A 298 -1.69 12.61 2.15
C LEU A 298 -0.98 13.91 1.74
N GLN A 299 -1.75 14.91 1.31
CA GLN A 299 -1.20 16.21 0.91
C GLN A 299 -0.49 16.90 2.08
N VAL A 300 -1.16 17.01 3.24
CA VAL A 300 -0.57 17.64 4.43
C VAL A 300 0.64 16.85 4.93
N PHE A 301 0.57 15.52 4.89
CA PHE A 301 1.71 14.64 5.19
C PHE A 301 2.91 14.93 4.28
N MET A 302 2.68 15.01 2.96
CA MET A 302 3.72 15.31 1.98
C MET A 302 4.30 16.71 2.17
N ASP A 303 3.48 17.71 2.48
CA ASP A 303 3.95 19.08 2.71
C ASP A 303 4.81 19.18 3.97
N HIS A 304 4.45 18.45 5.03
CA HIS A 304 5.28 18.32 6.22
C HIS A 304 6.58 17.57 5.95
N LEU A 305 6.52 16.48 5.19
CA LEU A 305 7.70 15.70 4.81
C LEU A 305 8.69 16.54 3.99
N LYS A 306 8.20 17.30 3.01
CA LYS A 306 9.02 18.22 2.20
C LYS A 306 9.70 19.27 3.07
N LYS A 307 8.96 19.91 3.98
CA LYS A 307 9.53 20.89 4.93
C LYS A 307 10.68 20.30 5.73
N LEU A 308 10.50 19.10 6.29
CA LEU A 308 11.53 18.43 7.09
C LEU A 308 12.71 17.91 6.25
N ALA A 309 12.46 17.49 5.01
CA ALA A 309 13.50 17.03 4.11
C ALA A 309 14.44 18.18 3.71
N VAL A 310 13.92 19.38 3.46
CA VAL A 310 14.75 20.52 3.03
C VAL A 310 15.38 21.29 4.19
N SER A 311 14.86 21.15 5.42
CA SER A 311 15.25 21.94 6.60
C SER A 311 16.50 21.42 7.33
N SER A 312 17.51 20.98 6.59
CA SER A 312 18.81 20.45 7.07
C SER A 312 18.82 18.99 7.54
N ALA A 313 19.62 18.17 6.86
CA ALA A 313 20.60 17.33 7.53
C ALA A 313 21.97 17.96 7.27
N ALA A 314 22.62 18.44 8.33
CA ALA A 314 24.07 18.51 8.37
C ALA A 314 24.57 17.19 8.98
#